data_AF-A0A931MF53-F1
#
_entry.id   AF-A0A931MF53-F1
#
_cell.length_a   1.000
_cell.length_b   1.000
_cell.length_c   1.000
_cell.angle_alpha   90.00
_cell.angle_beta   90.00
_cell.angle_gamma   90.00
#
_symmetry.space_group_name_H-M   'P 1'
#
loop_
_entity.id
_entity.type
_entity.pdbx_description
1 polymer ?
#
loop_
_entity_poly.entity_id
_entity_poly.type
_entity_poly.pdbx_seq_one_letter_code
_entity_poly.pdbx_strand_id
1 'polypeptide(L)'
;MPTKDKRYRVLPGPEGILPPAAALMGVLPPDLGMGLVEGEALPEKKVMEVIAEKILTRRNPTLFPGPLLVWAWTPETQKKATAVLEMAREIPGARIICMPDYRPIYPKIDPEAVFSPCHPNLTIWHNKIEVCMLIDAHCHFVNVTLKMIRGGTKCYTITLCANDVHEDSVAAMGPCDVEKIVRLKETIIKVRDSGKIIPWAYTREGKEEIRHCSNKKMFVIRPENALRHDSTGSKEEEVPPGFSHHLEHGIDENEE
;
A
#
# COMPACT_ATOMS: atom_id res chain seq x y z
N MET A 1 32.53 -6.15 8.76
CA MET A 1 32.23 -6.58 7.37
C MET A 1 31.53 -7.93 7.45
N PRO A 2 30.36 -8.11 6.81
CA PRO A 2 29.70 -9.41 6.81
C PRO A 2 30.60 -10.44 6.13
N THR A 3 30.78 -11.58 6.79
CA THR A 3 31.57 -12.72 6.30
C THR A 3 31.05 -13.19 4.94
N LYS A 4 31.98 -13.61 4.06
CA LYS A 4 31.76 -14.06 2.66
C LYS A 4 30.62 -15.08 2.45
N ASP A 5 30.11 -15.72 3.51
CA ASP A 5 29.14 -16.81 3.44
C ASP A 5 27.67 -16.43 3.69
N LYS A 6 27.33 -15.16 3.95
CA LYS A 6 25.92 -14.75 4.09
C LYS A 6 25.58 -13.63 3.11
N ARG A 7 24.97 -14.00 1.99
CA ARG A 7 24.32 -13.06 1.07
C ARG A 7 23.23 -12.29 1.85
N TYR A 8 23.15 -10.99 1.60
CA TYR A 8 22.17 -10.12 2.25
C TYR A 8 20.74 -10.57 1.93
N ARG A 9 19.84 -10.46 2.92
CA ARG A 9 18.43 -10.81 2.79
C ARG A 9 17.56 -9.65 3.22
N VAL A 10 16.51 -9.39 2.45
CA VAL A 10 15.54 -8.31 2.73
C VAL A 10 14.44 -8.90 3.60
N LEU A 11 14.58 -8.80 4.92
CA LEU A 11 13.62 -9.34 5.88
C LEU A 11 12.69 -8.25 6.42
N PRO A 12 11.52 -8.61 6.98
CA PRO A 12 10.72 -7.67 7.75
C PRO A 12 11.55 -7.05 8.88
N GLY A 13 11.45 -5.74 9.05
CA GLY A 13 12.26 -4.97 9.98
C GLY A 13 11.79 -5.03 11.45
N PRO A 14 12.18 -4.04 12.27
CA PRO A 14 13.03 -2.90 11.90
C PRO A 14 14.49 -3.32 11.71
N GLU A 15 15.14 -2.85 10.64
CA GLU A 15 16.56 -3.09 10.36
C GLU A 15 17.47 -1.97 10.93
N GLY A 16 16.90 -0.82 11.26
CA GLY A 16 17.61 0.35 11.80
C GLY A 16 17.10 1.66 11.21
N ILE A 17 17.57 2.80 11.73
CA ILE A 17 17.07 4.13 11.32
C ILE A 17 17.28 4.38 9.81
N LEU A 18 18.40 3.90 9.26
CA LEU A 18 18.74 4.02 7.84
C LEU A 18 19.15 2.64 7.31
N PRO A 19 18.19 1.79 6.91
CA PRO A 19 18.51 0.50 6.32
C PRO A 19 19.31 0.70 5.02
N PRO A 20 20.33 -0.14 4.74
CA PRO A 20 21.05 -0.06 3.49
C PRO A 20 20.08 -0.35 2.33
N ALA A 21 20.30 0.31 1.19
CA ALA A 21 19.60 -0.03 -0.03
C ALA A 21 19.95 -1.47 -0.42
N ALA A 22 18.95 -2.30 -0.71
CA ALA A 22 19.18 -3.72 -1.02
C ALA A 22 20.09 -3.89 -2.25
N ALA A 23 19.99 -2.99 -3.24
CA ALA A 23 20.89 -2.91 -4.38
C ALA A 23 22.36 -2.78 -4.00
N LEU A 24 22.70 -1.92 -3.02
CA LEU A 24 24.08 -1.76 -2.53
C LEU A 24 24.59 -2.99 -1.78
N MET A 25 23.67 -3.84 -1.32
CA MET A 25 23.97 -5.11 -0.65
C MET A 25 23.99 -6.30 -1.63
N GLY A 26 23.84 -6.05 -2.94
CA GLY A 26 23.91 -7.05 -4.00
C GLY A 26 22.59 -7.71 -4.37
N VAL A 27 21.45 -7.18 -3.92
CA VAL A 27 20.12 -7.60 -4.38
C VAL A 27 19.76 -6.78 -5.60
N LEU A 28 19.82 -7.40 -6.77
CA LEU A 28 19.54 -6.74 -8.05
C LEU A 28 18.14 -7.11 -8.55
N PRO A 29 17.53 -6.27 -9.41
CA PRO A 29 16.33 -6.66 -10.16
C PRO A 29 16.58 -7.97 -10.91
N PRO A 30 15.66 -8.94 -10.82
CA PRO A 30 15.82 -10.23 -11.46
C PRO A 30 15.44 -10.17 -12.94
N ASP A 31 15.76 -11.22 -13.70
CA ASP A 31 15.37 -11.36 -15.10
C ASP A 31 13.84 -11.43 -15.29
N LEU A 32 13.37 -11.19 -16.51
CA LEU A 32 11.95 -11.30 -16.87
C LEU A 32 11.39 -12.69 -16.55
N GLY A 33 10.21 -12.75 -15.94
CA GLY A 33 9.57 -13.99 -15.51
C GLY A 33 10.01 -14.50 -14.13
N MET A 34 10.89 -13.75 -13.47
CA MET A 34 11.30 -13.95 -12.09
C MET A 34 10.79 -12.80 -11.21
N GLY A 35 10.69 -13.04 -9.90
CA GLY A 35 10.47 -12.00 -8.90
C GLY A 35 11.41 -12.20 -7.72
N LEU A 36 11.26 -11.39 -6.67
CA LEU A 36 12.10 -11.45 -5.49
C LEU A 36 11.31 -11.91 -4.26
N VAL A 37 11.92 -12.76 -3.44
CA VAL A 37 11.48 -13.07 -2.08
C VAL A 37 12.69 -13.00 -1.16
N GLU A 38 12.63 -12.14 -0.17
CA GLU A 38 13.67 -11.93 0.85
C GLU A 38 15.06 -11.66 0.25
N GLY A 39 15.10 -11.01 -0.92
CA GLY A 39 16.31 -10.70 -1.68
C GLY A 39 16.78 -11.80 -2.64
N GLU A 40 16.05 -12.91 -2.76
CA GLU A 40 16.36 -14.03 -3.66
C GLU A 40 15.46 -14.03 -4.89
N ALA A 41 16.06 -14.21 -6.07
CA ALA A 41 15.34 -14.33 -7.33
C ALA A 41 14.69 -15.72 -7.45
N LEU A 42 13.36 -15.75 -7.60
CA LEU A 42 12.57 -16.97 -7.75
C LEU A 42 11.64 -16.86 -8.96
N PRO A 43 11.23 -17.99 -9.58
CA PRO A 43 10.21 -17.97 -10.62
C PRO A 43 8.92 -17.32 -10.12
N GLU A 44 8.28 -16.49 -10.95
CA GLU A 44 7.07 -15.73 -10.56
C GLU A 44 5.99 -16.59 -9.90
N LYS A 45 5.76 -17.81 -10.39
CA LYS A 45 4.81 -18.74 -9.78
C LYS A 45 5.11 -19.00 -8.31
N LYS A 46 6.39 -19.18 -7.96
CA LYS A 46 6.82 -19.41 -6.57
C LYS A 46 6.67 -18.15 -5.74
N VAL A 47 6.96 -16.99 -6.32
CA VAL A 47 6.75 -15.69 -5.68
C VAL A 47 5.26 -15.49 -5.35
N MET A 48 4.35 -15.79 -6.29
CA MET A 48 2.91 -15.73 -6.07
C MET A 48 2.44 -16.65 -4.94
N GLU A 49 2.96 -17.87 -4.86
CA GLU A 49 2.67 -18.79 -3.75
C GLU A 49 3.09 -18.22 -2.38
N VAL A 50 4.29 -17.64 -2.31
CA VAL A 50 4.80 -17.00 -1.08
C VAL A 50 3.95 -15.78 -0.72
N ILE A 51 3.63 -14.92 -1.69
CA ILE A 51 2.74 -13.76 -1.49
C ILE A 51 1.40 -14.23 -0.95
N ALA A 52 0.79 -15.25 -1.57
CA ALA A 52 -0.50 -15.82 -1.16
C ALA A 52 -0.47 -16.36 0.27
N GLU A 53 0.57 -17.12 0.64
CA GLU A 53 0.74 -17.59 2.01
C GLU A 53 0.83 -16.40 2.98
N LYS A 54 1.73 -15.46 2.71
CA LYS A 54 2.04 -14.35 3.61
C LYS A 54 0.88 -13.36 3.78
N ILE A 55 0.12 -13.08 2.73
CA ILE A 55 -1.04 -12.18 2.79
C ILE A 55 -2.21 -12.84 3.53
N LEU A 56 -2.35 -14.16 3.46
CA LEU A 56 -3.41 -14.89 4.15
C LEU A 56 -3.09 -15.13 5.63
N THR A 57 -1.83 -15.42 5.99
CA THR A 57 -1.48 -15.84 7.36
C THR A 57 -1.11 -14.69 8.30
N ARG A 58 -0.80 -13.50 7.80
CA ARG A 58 -0.42 -12.35 8.64
C ARG A 58 -1.61 -11.49 9.02
N ARG A 59 -1.50 -10.80 10.15
CA ARG A 59 -2.54 -9.95 10.71
C ARG A 59 -2.74 -8.67 9.90
N ASN A 60 -4.00 -8.28 9.75
CA ASN A 60 -4.44 -7.05 9.09
C ASN A 60 -3.80 -6.82 7.69
N PRO A 61 -4.05 -7.73 6.72
CA PRO A 61 -3.54 -7.56 5.38
C PRO A 61 -4.11 -6.29 4.73
N THR A 62 -3.24 -5.39 4.28
CA THR A 62 -3.67 -4.10 3.73
C THR A 62 -3.08 -3.87 2.35
N LEU A 63 -3.94 -3.53 1.39
CA LEU A 63 -3.56 -3.17 0.03
C LEU A 63 -3.51 -1.65 -0.08
N PHE A 64 -2.43 -1.16 -0.68
CA PHE A 64 -2.16 0.26 -0.92
C PHE A 64 -2.08 0.53 -2.43
N PRO A 65 -3.23 0.69 -3.11
CA PRO A 65 -3.24 1.09 -4.51
C PRO A 65 -2.69 2.52 -4.64
N GLY A 66 -1.69 2.67 -5.50
CA GLY A 66 -1.02 3.94 -5.80
C GLY A 66 -1.75 4.78 -6.85
N PRO A 67 -1.27 6.00 -7.11
CA PRO A 67 -1.88 6.96 -8.03
C PRO A 67 -2.01 6.43 -9.46
N LEU A 68 -1.07 5.58 -9.92
CA LEU A 68 -1.14 5.04 -11.28
C LEU A 68 -2.35 4.10 -11.46
N LEU A 69 -2.92 3.58 -10.37
CA LEU A 69 -4.13 2.77 -10.36
C LEU A 69 -5.38 3.57 -9.98
N VAL A 70 -5.30 4.35 -8.89
CA VAL A 70 -6.46 5.01 -8.27
C VAL A 70 -7.14 6.02 -9.20
N TRP A 71 -6.36 6.74 -10.00
CA TRP A 71 -6.89 7.80 -10.86
C TRP A 71 -7.49 7.28 -12.18
N ALA A 72 -7.37 5.99 -12.47
CA ALA A 72 -8.07 5.34 -13.58
C ALA A 72 -7.89 6.04 -14.95
N TRP A 73 -6.69 6.59 -15.21
CA TRP A 73 -6.38 7.43 -16.38
C TRP A 73 -6.65 6.76 -17.73
N THR A 74 -6.62 5.42 -17.79
CA THR A 74 -6.81 4.63 -19.01
C THR A 74 -7.82 3.50 -18.79
N PRO A 75 -8.47 2.98 -19.86
CA PRO A 75 -9.30 1.79 -19.78
C PRO A 75 -8.54 0.55 -19.26
N GLU A 76 -7.24 0.47 -19.51
CA GLU A 76 -6.39 -0.61 -18.99
C GLU A 76 -6.21 -0.50 -17.48
N THR A 77 -5.92 0.71 -16.98
CA THR A 77 -5.85 0.99 -15.54
C THR A 77 -7.18 0.66 -14.85
N GLN A 78 -8.32 0.95 -15.47
CA GLN A 78 -9.64 0.58 -14.93
C GLN A 78 -9.81 -0.94 -14.79
N LYS A 79 -9.46 -1.71 -15.84
CA LYS A 79 -9.49 -3.18 -15.78
C LYS A 79 -8.58 -3.72 -14.68
N LYS A 80 -7.39 -3.14 -14.54
CA LYS A 80 -6.46 -3.51 -13.47
C LYS A 80 -7.02 -3.18 -12.09
N ALA A 81 -7.66 -2.03 -11.92
CA ALA A 81 -8.28 -1.63 -10.66
C ALA A 81 -9.41 -2.59 -10.28
N THR A 82 -10.24 -3.00 -11.25
CA THR A 82 -11.26 -4.04 -11.05
C THR A 82 -10.62 -5.36 -10.61
N ALA A 83 -9.56 -5.82 -11.29
CA ALA A 83 -8.87 -7.05 -10.93
C ALA A 83 -8.27 -7.01 -9.52
N VAL A 84 -7.72 -5.86 -9.10
CA VAL A 84 -7.21 -5.65 -7.73
C VAL A 84 -8.34 -5.70 -6.70
N LEU A 85 -9.49 -5.08 -6.98
CA LEU A 85 -10.66 -5.16 -6.10
C LEU A 85 -11.20 -6.59 -5.97
N GLU A 86 -11.24 -7.34 -7.07
CA GLU A 86 -11.60 -8.76 -7.04
C GLU A 86 -10.61 -9.58 -6.23
N MET A 87 -9.30 -9.36 -6.41
CA MET A 87 -8.26 -10.01 -5.61
C MET A 87 -8.41 -9.68 -4.12
N ALA A 88 -8.70 -8.42 -3.77
CA ALA A 88 -8.90 -7.99 -2.39
C ALA A 88 -10.07 -8.70 -1.71
N ARG A 89 -11.17 -8.96 -2.45
CA ARG A 89 -12.35 -9.70 -1.95
C ARG A 89 -12.02 -11.14 -1.56
N GLU A 90 -11.04 -11.75 -2.21
CA GLU A 90 -10.63 -13.12 -1.95
C GLU A 90 -9.69 -13.27 -0.74
N ILE A 91 -9.16 -12.15 -0.22
CA ILE A 91 -8.29 -12.09 0.95
C ILE A 91 -9.14 -11.78 2.19
N PRO A 92 -9.42 -12.75 3.07
CA PRO A 92 -10.29 -12.52 4.21
C PRO A 92 -9.70 -11.49 5.19
N GLY A 93 -10.49 -10.49 5.56
CA GLY A 93 -10.04 -9.42 6.46
C GLY A 93 -9.14 -8.37 5.80
N ALA A 94 -9.00 -8.38 4.47
CA ALA A 94 -8.23 -7.37 3.76
C ALA A 94 -8.82 -5.97 3.91
N ARG A 95 -7.93 -4.99 4.07
CA ARG A 95 -8.25 -3.56 4.00
C ARG A 95 -7.65 -2.98 2.72
N ILE A 96 -8.29 -1.93 2.22
CA ILE A 96 -7.73 -1.08 1.17
C ILE A 96 -7.63 0.31 1.76
N ILE A 97 -6.43 0.89 1.70
CA ILE A 97 -6.17 2.29 2.04
C ILE A 97 -5.48 2.88 0.82
N CYS A 98 -6.07 3.86 0.18
CA CYS A 98 -5.49 4.39 -1.06
C CYS A 98 -4.25 5.25 -0.76
N MET A 99 -3.33 5.27 -1.72
CA MET A 99 -2.25 6.25 -1.81
C MET A 99 -2.55 7.16 -3.00
N PRO A 100 -3.46 8.15 -2.86
CA PRO A 100 -3.94 8.95 -3.98
C PRO A 100 -2.89 9.98 -4.46
N ASP A 101 -2.03 10.44 -3.55
CA ASP A 101 -1.13 11.55 -3.78
C ASP A 101 0.14 11.38 -2.93
N TYR A 102 1.22 12.01 -3.35
CA TYR A 102 2.53 11.98 -2.72
C TYR A 102 2.93 13.28 -2.06
N ARG A 103 2.15 14.36 -2.25
CA ARG A 103 2.40 15.63 -1.57
C ARG A 103 2.42 15.43 -0.05
N PRO A 104 3.35 16.05 0.67
CA PRO A 104 3.36 16.00 2.13
C PRO A 104 2.04 16.56 2.71
N ILE A 105 1.34 15.75 3.52
CA ILE A 105 0.04 16.11 4.12
C ILE A 105 0.21 16.51 5.61
N TYR A 106 1.40 16.94 6.01
CA TYR A 106 1.68 17.26 7.42
C TYR A 106 1.01 18.58 7.85
N PRO A 107 0.51 18.71 9.10
CA PRO A 107 0.37 17.71 10.16
C PRO A 107 -0.93 16.90 10.12
N LYS A 108 -1.69 16.98 9.02
CA LYS A 108 -3.12 16.62 8.96
C LYS A 108 -3.42 15.24 8.37
N ILE A 109 -2.43 14.34 8.31
CA ILE A 109 -2.67 13.01 7.74
C ILE A 109 -3.60 12.19 8.63
N ASP A 110 -4.68 11.67 8.05
CA ASP A 110 -5.51 10.64 8.67
C ASP A 110 -4.97 9.25 8.26
N PRO A 111 -4.27 8.54 9.16
CA PRO A 111 -3.68 7.25 8.86
C PRO A 111 -4.72 6.14 8.64
N GLU A 112 -6.00 6.33 8.99
CA GLU A 112 -7.04 5.33 8.71
C GLU A 112 -7.59 5.44 7.29
N ALA A 113 -7.56 6.64 6.71
CA ALA A 113 -8.14 6.95 5.41
C ALA A 113 -7.12 6.99 4.27
N VAL A 114 -5.88 7.43 4.54
CA VAL A 114 -4.89 7.71 3.51
C VAL A 114 -3.52 7.13 3.87
N PHE A 115 -2.84 6.58 2.86
CA PHE A 115 -1.44 6.18 2.94
C PHE A 115 -0.57 7.23 2.24
N SER A 116 0.46 7.73 2.91
CA SER A 116 1.42 8.69 2.35
C SER A 116 2.82 8.09 2.29
N PRO A 117 3.52 8.16 1.14
CA PRO A 117 4.87 7.62 1.01
C PRO A 117 5.91 8.40 1.82
N CYS A 118 5.60 9.63 2.24
CA CYS A 118 6.50 10.46 3.03
C CYS A 118 6.57 10.01 4.50
N HIS A 119 5.51 9.37 5.01
CA HIS A 119 5.43 8.93 6.41
C HIS A 119 4.66 7.60 6.52
N PRO A 120 5.05 6.55 5.77
CA PRO A 120 4.27 5.31 5.66
C PRO A 120 4.18 4.58 7.00
N ASN A 121 5.18 4.75 7.86
CA ASN A 121 5.25 4.16 9.18
C ASN A 121 4.07 4.57 10.07
N LEU A 122 3.54 5.79 9.92
CA LEU A 122 2.40 6.26 10.71
C LEU A 122 1.15 5.42 10.40
N THR A 123 0.84 5.22 9.12
CA THR A 123 -0.28 4.37 8.69
C THR A 123 -0.09 2.93 9.14
N ILE A 124 1.13 2.38 8.99
CA ILE A 124 1.45 1.01 9.41
C ILE A 124 1.30 0.82 10.92
N TRP A 125 1.88 1.70 11.74
CA TRP A 125 1.82 1.61 13.20
C TRP A 125 0.42 1.84 13.74
N HIS A 126 -0.27 2.90 13.28
CA HIS A 126 -1.63 3.24 13.73
C HIS A 126 -2.59 2.08 13.50
N ASN A 127 -2.55 1.49 12.29
CA ASN A 127 -3.43 0.39 11.92
C ASN A 127 -2.88 -0.98 12.34
N LYS A 128 -1.67 -1.08 12.91
CA LYS A 128 -1.01 -2.33 13.28
C LYS A 128 -0.94 -3.35 12.13
N ILE A 129 -0.55 -2.88 10.94
CA ILE A 129 -0.47 -3.66 9.71
C ILE A 129 0.78 -4.55 9.77
N GLU A 130 0.63 -5.87 9.63
CA GLU A 130 1.76 -6.81 9.62
C GLU A 130 2.14 -7.28 8.21
N VAL A 131 1.27 -7.08 7.23
CA VAL A 131 1.57 -7.33 5.82
C VAL A 131 0.87 -6.28 4.96
N CYS A 132 1.61 -5.72 4.01
CA CYS A 132 1.05 -4.78 3.06
C CYS A 132 1.46 -5.05 1.63
N MET A 133 0.60 -4.64 0.70
CA MET A 133 0.82 -4.78 -0.73
C MET A 133 0.70 -3.41 -1.40
N LEU A 134 1.83 -2.87 -1.86
CA LEU A 134 1.91 -1.63 -2.64
C LEU A 134 1.67 -1.98 -4.11
N ILE A 135 0.67 -1.37 -4.73
CA ILE A 135 0.26 -1.69 -6.11
C ILE A 135 0.32 -0.43 -6.96
N ASP A 136 1.10 -0.45 -8.04
CA ASP A 136 1.17 0.64 -9.04
C ASP A 136 1.38 2.03 -8.43
N ALA A 137 2.43 2.12 -7.63
CA ALA A 137 2.98 3.38 -7.20
C ALA A 137 4.25 3.68 -8.01
N HIS A 138 4.55 4.97 -8.20
CA HIS A 138 5.74 5.40 -8.93
C HIS A 138 7.00 4.88 -8.24
N CYS A 139 7.92 4.31 -9.03
CA CYS A 139 9.00 3.48 -8.52
C CYS A 139 9.87 4.19 -7.47
N HIS A 140 10.17 5.47 -7.68
CA HIS A 140 10.98 6.26 -6.73
C HIS A 140 10.27 6.44 -5.38
N PHE A 141 8.95 6.65 -5.35
CA PHE A 141 8.19 6.73 -4.10
C PHE A 141 8.08 5.37 -3.41
N VAL A 142 7.98 4.27 -4.17
CA VAL A 142 7.99 2.91 -3.60
C VAL A 142 9.31 2.65 -2.86
N ASN A 143 10.46 2.94 -3.48
CA ASN A 143 11.75 2.69 -2.85
C ASN A 143 11.95 3.51 -1.57
N VAL A 144 11.58 4.79 -1.57
CA VAL A 144 11.63 5.63 -0.35
C VAL A 144 10.67 5.09 0.73
N THR A 145 9.45 4.73 0.33
CA THR A 145 8.44 4.15 1.23
C THR A 145 8.96 2.88 1.89
N LEU A 146 9.52 1.95 1.11
CA LEU A 146 10.05 0.68 1.58
C LEU A 146 11.20 0.87 2.57
N LYS A 147 12.10 1.82 2.34
CA LYS A 147 13.18 2.15 3.29
C LYS A 147 12.63 2.60 4.63
N MET A 148 11.62 3.47 4.64
CA MET A 148 10.99 3.93 5.89
C MET A 148 10.30 2.77 6.61
N ILE A 149 9.53 1.93 5.88
CA ILE A 149 8.84 0.77 6.45
C ILE A 149 9.84 -0.23 7.05
N ARG A 150 10.93 -0.54 6.34
CA ARG A 150 12.00 -1.43 6.82
C ARG A 150 12.77 -0.85 7.99
N GLY A 151 12.94 0.46 8.03
CA GLY A 151 13.66 1.10 9.13
C GLY A 151 12.85 1.17 10.42
N GLY A 152 11.53 1.38 10.33
CA GLY A 152 10.67 1.66 11.49
C GLY A 152 9.68 0.55 11.87
N THR A 153 9.45 -0.45 11.02
CA THR A 153 8.34 -1.39 11.22
C THR A 153 8.74 -2.83 10.94
N LYS A 154 7.93 -3.77 11.44
CA LYS A 154 8.00 -5.21 11.13
C LYS A 154 7.05 -5.65 10.01
N CYS A 155 6.50 -4.70 9.25
CA CYS A 155 5.54 -5.02 8.20
C CYS A 155 6.22 -5.81 7.08
N TYR A 156 5.59 -6.91 6.67
CA TYR A 156 6.01 -7.65 5.49
C TYR A 156 5.53 -6.92 4.23
N THR A 157 6.45 -6.33 3.49
CA THR A 157 6.14 -5.57 2.29
C THR A 157 6.06 -6.45 1.05
N ILE A 158 5.03 -6.21 0.26
CA ILE A 158 4.81 -6.82 -1.05
C ILE A 158 4.67 -5.67 -2.06
N THR A 159 5.34 -5.76 -3.20
CA THR A 159 5.20 -4.77 -4.27
C THR A 159 4.78 -5.43 -5.58
N LEU A 160 3.72 -4.89 -6.17
CA LEU A 160 3.24 -5.23 -7.50
C LEU A 160 3.32 -3.95 -8.34
N CYS A 161 4.38 -3.81 -9.12
CA CYS A 161 4.62 -2.61 -9.92
C CYS A 161 4.40 -2.89 -11.41
N ALA A 162 3.92 -1.89 -12.15
CA ALA A 162 3.73 -1.95 -13.59
C ALA A 162 5.06 -2.06 -14.37
N ASN A 163 6.17 -1.58 -13.82
CA ASN A 163 7.42 -1.40 -14.57
C ASN A 163 8.58 -2.25 -14.04
N ASP A 164 8.78 -2.28 -12.71
CA ASP A 164 9.99 -2.83 -12.10
C ASP A 164 9.70 -3.87 -11.02
N VAL A 165 10.73 -4.61 -10.60
CA VAL A 165 10.71 -5.45 -9.41
C VAL A 165 11.50 -4.73 -8.32
N HIS A 166 10.83 -4.32 -7.24
CA HIS A 166 11.45 -3.53 -6.17
C HIS A 166 12.28 -4.38 -5.22
N GLU A 167 13.59 -4.19 -5.27
CA GLU A 167 14.60 -4.92 -4.49
C GLU A 167 14.52 -4.66 -2.99
N ASP A 168 14.01 -3.49 -2.58
CA ASP A 168 13.85 -3.14 -1.16
C ASP A 168 12.60 -3.78 -0.53
N SER A 169 11.76 -4.50 -1.29
CA SER A 169 10.57 -5.17 -0.79
C SER A 169 10.89 -6.58 -0.28
N VAL A 170 10.16 -7.05 0.73
CA VAL A 170 10.34 -8.42 1.23
C VAL A 170 9.85 -9.43 0.18
N ALA A 171 8.79 -9.13 -0.56
CA ALA A 171 8.44 -9.84 -1.79
C ALA A 171 8.09 -8.86 -2.91
N ALA A 172 8.54 -9.13 -4.13
CA ALA A 172 8.29 -8.26 -5.27
C ALA A 172 8.05 -9.05 -6.55
N MET A 173 7.12 -8.54 -7.36
CA MET A 173 6.84 -9.04 -8.70
C MET A 173 6.55 -7.87 -9.63
N GLY A 174 7.00 -7.95 -10.88
CA GLY A 174 6.90 -6.89 -11.87
C GLY A 174 7.63 -7.30 -13.16
N PRO A 175 7.33 -6.69 -14.32
CA PRO A 175 6.16 -5.87 -14.63
C PRO A 175 4.84 -6.63 -14.37
N CYS A 176 3.87 -6.03 -13.68
CA CYS A 176 2.57 -6.63 -13.39
C CYS A 176 1.49 -6.05 -14.29
N ASP A 177 0.92 -6.87 -15.16
CA ASP A 177 -0.26 -6.57 -15.96
C ASP A 177 -1.54 -7.12 -15.30
N VAL A 178 -2.69 -6.94 -15.96
CA VAL A 178 -3.98 -7.45 -15.47
C VAL A 178 -3.94 -8.97 -15.32
N GLU A 179 -3.33 -9.69 -16.27
CA GLU A 179 -3.26 -11.15 -16.23
C GLU A 179 -2.50 -11.66 -15.01
N LYS A 180 -1.36 -11.05 -14.66
CA LYS A 180 -0.60 -11.42 -13.47
C LYS A 180 -1.37 -11.16 -12.18
N ILE A 181 -2.16 -10.09 -12.09
CA ILE A 181 -3.05 -9.85 -10.94
C ILE A 181 -4.12 -10.95 -10.85
N VAL A 182 -4.70 -11.36 -11.98
CA VAL A 182 -5.68 -12.46 -12.02
C VAL A 182 -5.04 -13.80 -11.61
N ARG A 183 -3.84 -14.11 -12.11
CA ARG A 183 -3.09 -15.32 -11.72
C ARG A 183 -2.72 -15.32 -10.23
N LEU A 184 -2.37 -14.16 -9.68
CA LEU A 184 -2.12 -14.01 -8.25
C LEU A 184 -3.40 -14.24 -7.43
N LYS A 185 -4.53 -13.66 -7.85
CA LYS A 185 -5.86 -13.92 -7.25
C LYS A 185 -6.17 -15.43 -7.23
N GLU A 186 -6.02 -16.11 -8.36
CA GLU A 186 -6.24 -17.56 -8.43
C GLU A 186 -5.30 -18.34 -7.50
N THR A 187 -4.04 -17.91 -7.39
CA THR A 187 -3.08 -18.53 -6.48
C THR A 187 -3.49 -18.34 -5.02
N ILE A 188 -3.98 -17.15 -4.65
CA ILE A 188 -4.54 -16.87 -3.32
C ILE A 188 -5.72 -17.80 -3.01
N ILE A 189 -6.67 -17.93 -3.93
CA ILE A 189 -7.81 -18.85 -3.79
C ILE A 189 -7.32 -20.29 -3.59
N LYS A 190 -6.42 -20.76 -4.47
CA LYS A 190 -5.87 -22.12 -4.39
C LYS A 190 -5.17 -22.38 -3.06
N VAL A 191 -4.37 -21.43 -2.57
CA VAL A 191 -3.64 -21.58 -1.30
C VAL A 191 -4.59 -21.55 -0.11
N ARG A 192 -5.58 -20.64 -0.10
CA ARG A 192 -6.64 -20.58 0.91
C ARG A 192 -7.42 -21.89 1.01
N ASP A 193 -7.82 -22.44 -0.14
CA ASP A 193 -8.70 -23.61 -0.21
C ASP A 193 -7.93 -24.93 -0.12
N SER A 194 -6.59 -24.89 -0.15
CA SER A 194 -5.73 -26.07 -0.03
C SER A 194 -5.80 -26.79 1.33
N GLY A 195 -6.34 -26.13 2.36
CA GLY A 195 -6.39 -26.64 3.74
C GLY A 195 -5.03 -26.72 4.46
N LYS A 196 -3.93 -26.34 3.81
CA LYS A 196 -2.57 -26.38 4.40
C LYS A 196 -2.29 -25.20 5.35
N ILE A 197 -2.97 -24.09 5.15
CA ILE A 197 -2.84 -22.89 5.97
C ILE A 197 -4.20 -22.48 6.52
N ILE A 198 -4.18 -21.80 7.65
CA ILE A 198 -5.37 -21.15 8.21
C ILE A 198 -5.18 -19.65 8.02
N PRO A 199 -5.98 -18.98 7.16
CA PRO A 199 -5.96 -17.54 7.07
C PRO A 199 -6.14 -16.90 8.44
N TRP A 200 -5.38 -15.84 8.73
CA TRP A 200 -5.41 -15.17 10.04
C TRP A 200 -6.82 -14.75 10.43
N ALA A 201 -7.59 -14.22 9.48
CA ALA A 201 -8.98 -13.83 9.70
C ALA A 201 -9.92 -14.98 10.11
N TYR A 202 -9.53 -16.24 9.92
CA TYR A 202 -10.32 -17.41 10.31
C TYR A 202 -9.94 -17.97 11.68
N THR A 203 -8.80 -17.54 12.23
CA THR A 203 -8.42 -17.81 13.62
C THR A 203 -9.41 -17.18 14.59
N ARG A 204 -9.41 -17.61 15.86
CA ARG A 204 -10.29 -17.03 16.88
C ARG A 204 -9.97 -15.54 17.07
N GLU A 205 -8.69 -15.23 17.21
CA GLU A 205 -8.16 -13.89 17.42
C GLU A 205 -8.52 -12.97 16.23
N GLY A 206 -8.35 -13.46 15.00
CA GLY A 206 -8.72 -12.70 13.80
C GLY A 206 -10.21 -12.43 13.68
N LYS A 207 -11.06 -13.42 14.00
CA LYS A 207 -12.52 -13.25 14.02
C LYS A 207 -12.97 -12.22 15.06
N GLU A 208 -12.41 -12.26 16.25
CA GLU A 208 -12.72 -11.30 17.33
C GLU A 208 -12.33 -9.88 16.95
N GLU A 209 -11.13 -9.70 16.38
CA GLU A 209 -10.67 -8.38 15.95
C GLU A 209 -11.50 -7.81 14.80
N ILE A 210 -11.79 -8.62 13.78
CA ILE A 210 -12.61 -8.18 12.65
C ILE A 210 -14.02 -7.79 13.12
N ARG A 211 -14.62 -8.57 14.05
CA ARG A 211 -15.90 -8.21 14.69
C ARG A 211 -15.82 -6.90 15.44
N HIS A 212 -14.77 -6.69 16.24
CA HIS A 212 -14.56 -5.45 16.99
C HIS A 212 -14.41 -4.23 16.07
N CYS A 213 -13.63 -4.37 15.00
CA CYS A 213 -13.47 -3.32 13.99
C CYS A 213 -14.77 -3.03 13.23
N SER A 214 -15.55 -4.07 12.88
CA SER A 214 -16.86 -3.91 12.24
C SER A 214 -17.85 -3.18 13.16
N ASN A 215 -17.84 -3.49 14.45
CA ASN A 215 -18.70 -2.85 15.44
C ASN A 215 -18.30 -1.39 15.72
N LYS A 216 -17.00 -1.07 15.67
CA LYS A 216 -16.53 0.33 15.74
C LYS A 216 -16.98 1.16 14.53
N LYS A 217 -16.94 0.58 13.33
CA LYS A 217 -17.45 1.24 12.10
C LYS A 217 -18.98 1.39 12.07
N MET A 218 -19.72 0.68 12.92
CA MET A 218 -21.16 0.93 13.12
C MET A 218 -21.46 2.22 13.90
N PHE A 219 -20.47 2.79 14.59
CA PHE A 219 -20.56 4.15 15.13
C PHE A 219 -19.89 5.12 14.16
N VAL A 220 -20.70 5.97 13.51
CA VAL A 220 -20.31 7.05 12.57
C VAL A 220 -20.06 6.53 11.14
N ILE A 221 -21.00 6.64 10.20
CA ILE A 221 -21.68 7.86 9.77
C ILE A 221 -23.19 7.72 9.99
N ARG A 222 -23.75 8.51 10.91
CA ARG A 222 -25.19 8.77 10.86
C ARG A 222 -25.44 9.78 9.71
N PRO A 223 -26.42 9.55 8.83
CA PRO A 223 -26.75 10.48 7.75
C PRO A 223 -27.02 11.90 8.28
N GLU A 224 -27.49 12.03 9.52
CA GLU A 224 -27.72 13.33 10.17
C GLU A 224 -26.46 14.18 10.44
N ASN A 225 -25.25 13.61 10.29
CA ASN A 225 -23.97 14.33 10.43
C ASN A 225 -23.14 14.38 9.13
N ALA A 226 -23.55 13.65 8.09
CA ALA A 226 -23.01 13.81 6.75
C ALA A 226 -23.91 14.79 6.00
N LEU A 227 -23.52 16.07 6.00
CA LEU A 227 -24.24 17.20 5.41
C LEU A 227 -25.51 17.62 6.18
N ARG A 228 -25.32 18.30 7.33
CA ARG A 228 -26.20 19.43 7.61
C ARG A 228 -25.73 20.61 6.76
N HIS A 229 -26.34 20.77 5.59
CA HIS A 229 -26.62 22.13 5.14
C HIS A 229 -27.64 22.65 6.14
N ASP A 230 -27.24 23.52 7.07
CA ASP A 230 -28.20 24.27 7.88
C ASP A 230 -28.98 25.18 6.92
N SER A 231 -30.09 24.67 6.40
CA SER A 231 -31.08 25.42 5.62
C SER A 231 -32.04 26.19 6.54
N THR A 232 -31.58 26.62 7.71
CA THR A 232 -32.34 27.44 8.65
C THR A 232 -31.46 28.57 9.19
N GLY A 233 -31.45 29.67 8.44
CA GLY A 233 -31.35 31.03 8.99
C GLY A 233 -30.07 31.39 9.75
N SER A 234 -28.92 31.42 9.08
CA SER A 234 -27.85 32.35 9.43
C SER A 234 -27.95 33.56 8.51
N LYS A 235 -28.16 34.74 9.08
CA LYS A 235 -28.09 36.02 8.36
C LYS A 235 -26.79 36.06 7.55
N GLU A 236 -26.89 36.49 6.31
CA GLU A 236 -25.73 36.92 5.52
C GLU A 236 -25.04 38.04 6.31
N GLU A 237 -24.00 37.70 7.07
CA GLU A 237 -23.00 38.70 7.42
C GLU A 237 -22.17 38.93 6.16
N GLU A 238 -22.39 40.09 5.55
CA GLU A 238 -21.55 40.61 4.48
C GLU A 238 -20.08 40.53 4.89
N VAL A 239 -19.32 39.66 4.22
CA VAL A 239 -17.87 39.64 4.34
C VAL A 239 -17.37 40.98 3.81
N PRO A 240 -16.70 41.83 4.61
CA PRO A 240 -16.22 43.11 4.13
C PRO A 240 -15.24 42.89 2.96
N PRO A 241 -15.29 43.73 1.90
CA PRO A 241 -14.47 43.55 0.72
C PRO A 241 -13.04 43.92 1.07
N GLY A 242 -12.28 42.93 1.50
CA GLY A 242 -10.96 43.15 2.08
C GLY A 242 -9.96 42.12 1.63
N PHE A 243 -10.05 41.57 0.42
CA PHE A 243 -8.95 40.88 -0.27
C PHE A 243 -9.23 40.80 -1.79
N SER A 244 -9.39 41.96 -2.42
CA SER A 244 -9.28 42.10 -3.87
C SER A 244 -7.91 42.70 -4.19
N HIS A 245 -6.85 41.89 -4.06
CA HIS A 245 -5.65 42.19 -4.82
C HIS A 245 -5.88 41.65 -6.23
N HIS A 246 -5.85 42.56 -7.21
CA HIS A 246 -5.67 42.20 -8.60
C HIS A 246 -4.50 41.22 -8.68
N LEU A 247 -4.73 40.05 -9.29
CA LEU A 247 -3.66 39.15 -9.68
C LEU A 247 -2.84 39.85 -10.76
N GLU A 248 -1.95 40.75 -10.34
CA GLU A 248 -0.84 41.17 -11.18
C GLU A 248 -0.03 39.91 -11.50
N HIS A 249 0.39 39.83 -12.77
CA HIS A 249 1.11 38.73 -13.41
C HIS A 249 1.85 37.80 -12.45
N GLY A 250 1.55 36.51 -12.57
CA GLY A 250 2.33 35.46 -11.91
C GLY A 250 3.80 35.68 -12.21
N ILE A 251 4.62 35.71 -11.15
CA ILE A 251 6.06 35.73 -11.25
C ILE A 251 6.45 34.34 -11.75
N ASP A 252 6.56 34.18 -13.06
CA ASP A 252 7.26 33.06 -13.65
C ASP A 252 8.76 33.34 -13.52
N GLU A 253 9.41 32.73 -12.53
CA GLU A 253 10.85 32.87 -12.32
C GLU A 253 11.69 32.07 -13.35
N ASN A 254 11.10 31.60 -14.46
CA ASN A 254 11.80 30.88 -15.54
C ASN A 254 11.55 31.43 -16.96
N GLU A 255 11.08 32.67 -17.13
CA GLU A 255 11.14 33.34 -18.44
C GLU A 255 12.54 33.99 -18.64
N GLU A 256 13.40 33.32 -19.41
CA GLU A 256 14.55 33.94 -20.12
C GLU A 256 14.10 34.53 -21.46
#